data_AF-B8MM14-F1
#
_entry.id   AF-B8MM14-F1
#
_cell.length_a   1.000
_cell.length_b   1.000
_cell.length_c   1.000
_cell.angle_alpha   90.00
_cell.angle_beta   90.00
_cell.angle_gamma   90.00
#
_symmetry.space_group_name_H-M   'P 1'
#
loop_
_entity.id
_entity.type
_entity.pdbx_description
1 polymer ?
#
loop_
_entity_poly.entity_id
_entity_poly.type
_entity_poly.pdbx_seq_one_letter_code
_entity_poly.pdbx_strand_id
1 'polypeptide(L)'
;MPPIRNKNKKDLAEQEGRILLAISDLQNGRILRVAQAARIYSISRATLRDRLNGTQQRSQCEEESLVRWILDLDKRGLPPRHSLVREMADYLLLQRGNQYVGESWVYNLVKRRPEIESNFSRKYSYERAKCEDPKIIQGYFNRVREVILEYGILQEDIYNFDETGFAMELCATQRS
;
A
#
# COMPACT_ATOMS: atom_id res chain seq x y z
N MET A 1 -24.62 -13.09 19.36
CA MET A 1 -23.56 -13.96 18.79
C MET A 1 -22.23 -13.40 19.23
N PRO A 2 -21.30 -14.18 19.82
CA PRO A 2 -19.98 -13.64 20.13
C PRO A 2 -19.17 -13.48 18.83
N PRO A 3 -18.29 -12.47 18.74
CA PRO A 3 -17.53 -12.21 17.53
C PRO A 3 -16.50 -13.32 17.30
N ILE A 4 -16.36 -13.73 16.04
CA ILE A 4 -15.39 -14.73 15.58
C ILE A 4 -13.99 -14.21 15.89
N ARG A 5 -13.29 -14.94 16.77
CA ARG A 5 -11.93 -14.67 17.24
C ARG A 5 -10.98 -14.46 16.05
N ASN A 6 -10.53 -13.22 15.86
CA ASN A 6 -9.54 -12.85 14.86
C ASN A 6 -8.24 -13.62 15.17
N LYS A 7 -7.80 -14.52 14.27
CA LYS A 7 -6.55 -15.27 14.47
C LYS A 7 -5.37 -14.30 14.42
N ASN A 8 -4.43 -14.44 15.35
CA ASN A 8 -3.23 -13.61 15.44
C ASN A 8 -2.39 -13.73 14.15
N LYS A 9 -1.84 -12.61 13.65
CA LYS A 9 -0.99 -12.60 12.43
C LYS A 9 0.20 -13.59 12.51
N LYS A 10 0.75 -13.82 13.71
CA LYS A 10 1.84 -14.80 13.94
C LYS A 10 1.40 -16.24 13.65
N ASP A 11 0.20 -16.64 14.07
CA ASP A 11 -0.33 -17.98 13.82
C ASP A 11 -0.55 -18.26 12.33
N LEU A 12 -0.91 -17.24 11.55
CA LEU A 12 -1.10 -17.36 10.11
C LEU A 12 0.22 -17.56 9.37
N ALA A 13 1.28 -16.85 9.76
CA ALA A 13 2.61 -17.01 9.18
C ALA A 13 3.21 -18.40 9.50
N GLU A 14 3.06 -18.85 10.75
CA GLU A 14 3.48 -20.20 11.15
C GLU A 14 2.70 -21.29 10.40
N GLN A 15 1.40 -21.10 10.21
CA GLN A 15 0.56 -22.02 9.44
C GLN A 15 0.98 -22.06 7.96
N GLU A 16 1.28 -20.92 7.34
CA GLU A 16 1.80 -20.85 5.97
C GLU A 16 3.17 -21.54 5.84
N GLY A 17 4.08 -21.34 6.79
CA GLY A 17 5.39 -22.00 6.80
C GLY A 17 5.28 -23.54 6.81
N ARG A 18 4.38 -24.09 7.63
CA ARG A 18 4.13 -25.55 7.68
C ARG A 18 3.55 -26.07 6.37
N ILE A 19 2.67 -25.31 5.70
CA ILE A 19 2.09 -25.68 4.41
C ILE A 19 3.17 -25.74 3.32
N LEU A 20 4.05 -24.75 3.25
CA LEU A 20 5.13 -24.71 2.26
C LEU A 20 6.11 -25.87 2.46
N LEU A 21 6.46 -26.19 3.71
CA LEU A 21 7.34 -27.31 4.03
C LEU A 21 6.70 -28.66 3.64
N ALA A 22 5.40 -28.83 3.92
CA ALA A 22 4.65 -30.02 3.52
C ALA A 22 4.59 -30.21 1.99
N ILE A 23 4.44 -29.12 1.23
CA ILE A 23 4.44 -29.17 -0.24
C ILE A 23 5.84 -29.53 -0.76
N SER A 24 6.89 -28.91 -0.20
CA SER A 24 8.28 -29.19 -0.58
C SER A 24 8.64 -30.67 -0.37
N ASP A 25 8.26 -31.27 0.76
CA ASP A 25 8.53 -32.67 1.04
C ASP A 25 7.75 -33.65 0.15
N LEU A 26 6.55 -33.27 -0.29
CA LEU A 26 5.77 -34.04 -1.28
C LEU A 26 6.40 -33.96 -2.68
N GLN A 27 6.87 -32.78 -3.09
CA GLN A 27 7.53 -32.57 -4.38
C GLN A 27 8.91 -33.25 -4.45
N ASN A 28 9.66 -33.23 -3.35
CA ASN A 28 10.97 -33.87 -3.22
C ASN A 28 10.88 -35.40 -2.99
N GLY A 29 9.67 -35.98 -2.96
CA GLY A 29 9.46 -37.42 -2.80
C GLY A 29 9.80 -37.98 -1.41
N ARG A 30 10.07 -37.12 -0.41
CA ARG A 30 10.31 -37.55 0.98
C ARG A 30 9.05 -38.13 1.62
N ILE A 31 7.89 -37.63 1.21
CA ILE A 31 6.58 -38.13 1.60
C ILE A 31 5.81 -38.45 0.32
N LEU A 32 5.26 -39.66 0.23
CA LEU A 32 4.56 -40.11 -0.98
C LEU A 32 3.05 -39.81 -0.94
N ARG A 33 2.48 -39.58 0.24
CA ARG A 33 1.04 -39.44 0.44
C ARG A 33 0.68 -38.11 1.09
N VAL A 34 -0.23 -37.37 0.44
CA VAL A 34 -0.79 -36.10 0.96
C VAL A 34 -1.41 -36.27 2.35
N ALA A 35 -2.07 -37.41 2.61
CA ALA A 35 -2.64 -37.72 3.92
C ALA A 35 -1.59 -37.87 5.03
N GLN A 36 -0.39 -38.33 4.68
CA GLN A 36 0.72 -38.51 5.61
C GLN A 36 1.38 -37.15 5.91
N ALA A 37 1.63 -36.35 4.88
CA ALA A 37 2.16 -34.98 5.04
C ALA A 37 1.23 -34.12 5.90
N ALA A 38 -0.08 -34.18 5.68
CA ALA A 38 -1.07 -33.46 6.48
C ALA A 38 -1.03 -33.82 7.98
N ARG A 39 -0.77 -35.10 8.32
CA ARG A 39 -0.63 -35.53 9.72
C ARG A 39 0.68 -35.05 10.35
N ILE A 40 1.79 -35.19 9.63
CA ILE A 40 3.13 -34.80 10.10
C ILE A 40 3.16 -33.30 10.41
N TYR A 41 2.65 -32.50 9.49
CA TYR A 41 2.66 -31.04 9.60
C TYR A 41 1.46 -30.45 10.36
N SER A 42 0.54 -31.30 10.84
CA SER A 42 -0.69 -30.89 11.54
C SER A 42 -1.55 -29.89 10.75
N ILE A 43 -1.77 -30.17 9.46
CA ILE A 43 -2.55 -29.34 8.53
C ILE A 43 -3.80 -30.10 8.07
N SER A 44 -4.88 -29.39 7.79
CA SER A 44 -6.05 -29.98 7.13
C SER A 44 -5.68 -30.56 5.75
N ARG A 45 -6.13 -31.79 5.50
CA ARG A 45 -5.95 -32.48 4.22
C ARG A 45 -6.56 -31.71 3.04
N ALA A 46 -7.69 -31.03 3.28
CA ALA A 46 -8.35 -30.21 2.28
C ALA A 46 -7.46 -29.02 1.89
N THR A 47 -6.96 -28.27 2.87
CA THR A 47 -6.08 -27.12 2.65
C THR A 47 -4.81 -27.49 1.88
N LEU A 48 -4.19 -28.63 2.21
CA LEU A 48 -3.00 -29.09 1.50
C LEU A 48 -3.30 -29.52 0.05
N ARG A 49 -4.45 -30.16 -0.19
CA ARG A 49 -4.90 -30.56 -1.52
C ARG A 49 -5.27 -29.37 -2.39
N ASP A 50 -5.97 -28.38 -1.84
CA ASP A 50 -6.33 -27.15 -2.54
C ASP A 50 -5.08 -26.37 -2.97
N ARG A 51 -4.07 -26.33 -2.09
CA ARG A 51 -2.76 -25.71 -2.37
C ARG A 51 -1.97 -26.47 -3.45
N LEU A 52 -1.95 -27.80 -3.42
CA LEU A 52 -1.35 -28.63 -4.46
C LEU A 52 -2.02 -28.46 -5.83
N ASN A 53 -3.34 -28.24 -5.83
CA ASN A 53 -4.12 -27.97 -7.03
C ASN A 53 -3.98 -26.52 -7.55
N GLY A 54 -3.03 -25.74 -7.03
CA GLY A 54 -2.77 -24.39 -7.50
C GLY A 54 -3.65 -23.30 -6.88
N THR A 55 -4.42 -23.60 -5.83
CA THR A 55 -5.09 -22.57 -5.01
C THR A 55 -4.06 -21.93 -4.09
N GLN A 56 -3.03 -21.35 -4.68
CA GLN A 56 -1.92 -20.72 -3.99
C GLN A 56 -2.42 -19.37 -3.47
N GLN A 57 -2.34 -19.11 -2.15
CA GLN A 57 -2.22 -17.72 -1.74
C GLN A 57 -0.96 -17.21 -2.42
N ARG A 58 -1.18 -16.24 -3.32
CA ARG A 58 -0.21 -15.61 -4.21
C ARG A 58 1.14 -15.48 -3.52
N SER A 59 2.19 -15.98 -4.17
CA SER A 59 3.54 -16.09 -3.62
C SER A 59 3.96 -14.76 -2.96
N GLN A 60 4.07 -14.75 -1.63
CA GLN A 60 4.39 -13.54 -0.86
C GLN A 60 5.62 -12.80 -1.42
N CYS A 61 6.59 -13.52 -1.99
CA CYS A 61 7.81 -12.98 -2.59
C CYS A 61 7.57 -12.10 -3.84
N GLU A 62 6.57 -12.44 -4.66
CA GLU A 62 6.24 -11.65 -5.85
C GLU A 62 5.53 -10.37 -5.44
N GLU A 63 4.62 -10.48 -4.47
CA GLU A 63 3.94 -9.33 -3.90
C GLU A 63 4.96 -8.37 -3.27
N GLU A 64 5.95 -8.88 -2.55
CA GLU A 64 7.02 -8.10 -1.91
C GLU A 64 7.93 -7.39 -2.92
N SER A 65 8.28 -8.04 -4.03
CA SER A 65 9.02 -7.41 -5.13
C SER A 65 8.24 -6.26 -5.77
N LEU A 66 6.93 -6.45 -5.94
CA LEU A 66 6.03 -5.46 -6.53
C LEU A 66 5.83 -4.27 -5.58
N VAL A 67 5.70 -4.51 -4.27
CA VAL A 67 5.69 -3.47 -3.24
C VAL A 67 6.98 -2.66 -3.25
N ARG A 68 8.14 -3.33 -3.31
CA ARG A 68 9.44 -2.65 -3.39
C ARG A 68 9.55 -1.75 -4.62
N TRP A 69 9.02 -2.21 -5.75
CA TRP A 69 8.97 -1.42 -6.99
C TRP A 69 8.05 -0.20 -6.84
N ILE A 70 6.88 -0.34 -6.21
CA ILE A 70 5.98 0.80 -5.91
C ILE A 70 6.69 1.84 -5.05
N LEU A 71 7.38 1.40 -3.98
CA LEU A 71 8.10 2.30 -3.07
C LEU A 71 9.28 3.01 -3.75
N ASP A 72 9.97 2.34 -4.68
CA ASP A 72 11.04 2.96 -5.45
C ASP A 72 10.52 4.05 -6.40
N LEU A 73 9.36 3.82 -7.02
CA LEU A 73 8.69 4.83 -7.86
C LEU A 73 8.21 6.03 -7.05
N ASP A 74 7.66 5.79 -5.87
CA ASP A 74 7.23 6.86 -4.96
C ASP A 74 8.41 7.75 -4.52
N LYS A 75 9.56 7.14 -4.17
CA LYS A 75 10.79 7.88 -3.84
C LYS A 75 11.29 8.79 -4.97
N ARG A 76 10.96 8.46 -6.23
CA ARG A 76 11.29 9.28 -7.41
C ARG A 76 10.24 10.34 -7.71
N GLY A 77 9.20 10.47 -6.88
CA GLY A 77 8.09 11.39 -7.09
C GLY A 77 7.12 10.95 -8.21
N LEU A 78 7.14 9.66 -8.58
CA LEU A 78 6.31 9.10 -9.65
C LEU A 78 5.45 7.93 -9.14
N PRO A 79 4.60 8.14 -8.12
CA PRO A 79 3.79 7.07 -7.56
C PRO A 79 2.88 6.46 -8.65
N PRO A 80 2.90 5.12 -8.82
CA PRO A 80 2.15 4.46 -9.87
C PRO A 80 0.64 4.50 -9.59
N ARG A 81 -0.15 4.63 -10.67
CA ARG A 81 -1.61 4.48 -10.58
C ARG A 81 -1.99 3.02 -10.34
N HIS A 82 -3.16 2.80 -9.74
CA HIS A 82 -3.69 1.43 -9.52
C HIS A 82 -3.78 0.61 -10.82
N SER A 83 -4.09 1.23 -11.96
CA SER A 83 -4.11 0.55 -13.27
C SER A 83 -2.73 0.03 -13.64
N LEU A 84 -1.68 0.84 -13.51
CA LEU A 84 -0.32 0.46 -13.83
C LEU A 84 0.19 -0.65 -12.90
N VAL A 85 -0.14 -0.59 -11.61
CA VAL A 85 0.18 -1.65 -10.65
C VAL A 85 -0.48 -2.97 -11.06
N ARG A 86 -1.73 -2.90 -11.56
CA ARG A 86 -2.45 -4.06 -12.07
C ARG A 86 -1.77 -4.64 -13.32
N GLU A 87 -1.49 -3.80 -14.30
CA GLU A 87 -0.83 -4.19 -15.55
C GLU A 87 0.52 -4.84 -15.30
N MET A 88 1.31 -4.30 -14.36
CA MET A 88 2.58 -4.91 -13.96
C MET A 88 2.38 -6.29 -13.31
N ALA A 89 1.38 -6.42 -12.45
CA ALA A 89 1.06 -7.71 -11.83
C ALA A 89 0.57 -8.74 -12.85
N ASP A 90 -0.26 -8.33 -13.82
CA ASP A 90 -0.72 -9.16 -14.93
C ASP A 90 0.44 -9.59 -15.82
N TYR A 91 1.35 -8.67 -16.14
CA TYR A 91 2.55 -8.98 -16.92
C TYR A 91 3.41 -10.05 -16.25
N LEU A 92 3.65 -9.93 -14.94
CA LEU A 92 4.42 -10.92 -14.18
C LEU A 92 3.72 -12.29 -14.14
N LEU A 93 2.38 -12.31 -14.07
CA LEU A 93 1.61 -13.55 -14.13
C LEU A 93 1.66 -14.18 -15.51
N LEU A 94 1.54 -13.38 -16.58
CA LEU A 94 1.60 -13.86 -17.97
C LEU A 94 2.90 -14.64 -18.26
N GLN A 95 4.01 -14.21 -17.68
CA GLN A 95 5.31 -14.90 -17.78
C GLN A 95 5.32 -16.28 -17.12
N ARG A 96 4.41 -16.55 -16.17
CA ARG A 96 4.30 -17.82 -15.42
C ARG A 96 3.08 -18.66 -15.82
N GLY A 97 2.14 -18.09 -16.58
CA GLY A 97 0.96 -18.76 -17.11
C GLY A 97 -0.11 -17.76 -17.59
N ASN A 98 -1.18 -18.22 -18.24
CA ASN A 98 -2.26 -17.36 -18.71
C ASN A 98 -3.26 -17.02 -17.58
N GLN A 99 -2.80 -16.30 -16.55
CA GLN A 99 -3.66 -15.83 -15.45
C GLN A 99 -3.62 -14.31 -15.32
N TYR A 100 -4.75 -13.73 -14.92
CA TYR A 100 -4.92 -12.30 -14.69
C TYR A 100 -5.34 -12.04 -13.24
N VAL A 101 -5.02 -10.85 -12.74
CA VAL A 101 -5.42 -10.41 -11.42
C VAL A 101 -6.85 -9.88 -11.45
N GLY A 102 -7.62 -10.18 -10.41
CA GLY A 102 -8.96 -9.61 -10.25
C GLY A 102 -8.93 -8.09 -10.09
N GLU A 103 -10.02 -7.42 -10.47
CA GLU A 103 -10.12 -5.96 -10.45
C GLU A 103 -9.83 -5.36 -9.08
N SER A 104 -10.37 -5.96 -8.03
CA SER A 104 -10.19 -5.50 -6.64
C SER A 104 -8.82 -5.87 -6.05
N TRP A 105 -7.92 -6.52 -6.79
CA TRP A 105 -6.68 -7.04 -6.22
C TRP A 105 -5.76 -5.93 -5.69
N VAL A 106 -5.61 -4.82 -6.42
CA VAL A 106 -4.75 -3.70 -6.00
C VAL A 106 -5.27 -3.03 -4.73
N TYR A 107 -6.59 -2.84 -4.61
CA TYR A 107 -7.20 -2.34 -3.37
C TYR A 107 -6.94 -3.27 -2.19
N ASN A 108 -7.04 -4.58 -2.42
CA ASN A 108 -6.74 -5.57 -1.40
C ASN A 108 -5.24 -5.64 -1.06
N LEU A 109 -4.35 -5.37 -2.02
CA LEU A 109 -2.91 -5.27 -1.80
C LEU A 109 -2.59 -4.12 -0.83
N VAL A 110 -3.10 -2.92 -1.12
CA VAL A 110 -2.94 -1.74 -0.25
C VAL A 110 -3.50 -2.01 1.15
N LYS A 111 -4.66 -2.66 1.25
CA LYS A 111 -5.24 -3.04 2.55
C LYS A 111 -4.39 -4.04 3.34
N ARG A 112 -3.67 -4.94 2.67
CA ARG A 112 -2.80 -5.95 3.31
C ARG A 112 -1.45 -5.38 3.73
N ARG A 113 -0.93 -4.38 3.01
CA ARG A 113 0.43 -3.85 3.14
C ARG A 113 0.39 -2.41 3.65
N PRO A 114 0.56 -2.16 4.96
CA PRO A 114 0.53 -0.81 5.53
C PRO A 114 1.72 0.06 5.09
N GLU A 115 2.71 -0.51 4.41
CA GLU A 115 3.85 0.20 3.82
C GLU A 115 3.47 1.06 2.61
N ILE A 116 2.34 0.75 1.96
CA ILE A 116 1.86 1.47 0.79
C ILE A 116 0.48 2.05 1.09
N GLU A 117 0.27 3.31 0.70
CA GLU A 117 -0.99 4.00 0.84
C GLU A 117 -1.44 4.57 -0.49
N SER A 118 -2.75 4.60 -0.71
CA SER A 118 -3.34 5.22 -1.89
C SER A 118 -3.71 6.66 -1.57
N ASN A 119 -3.07 7.61 -2.23
CA ASN A 119 -3.34 9.04 -2.06
C ASN A 119 -3.78 9.68 -3.37
N PHE A 120 -4.71 10.63 -3.27
CA PHE A 120 -5.11 11.44 -4.42
C PHE A 120 -4.09 12.55 -4.63
N SER A 121 -3.46 12.57 -5.81
CA SER A 121 -2.64 13.69 -6.22
C SER A 121 -3.53 14.92 -6.40
N ARG A 122 -3.19 16.01 -5.71
CA ARG A 122 -3.81 17.32 -5.95
C ARG A 122 -3.12 17.98 -7.12
N LYS A 123 -3.89 18.46 -8.09
CA LYS A 123 -3.35 19.22 -9.22
C LYS A 123 -2.65 20.46 -8.67
N TYR A 124 -1.34 20.54 -8.87
CA TYR A 124 -0.60 21.73 -8.55
C TYR A 124 -0.97 22.85 -9.53
N SER A 125 -1.13 24.08 -9.04
CA SER A 125 -1.41 25.20 -9.92
C SER A 125 -0.19 25.48 -10.80
N TYR A 126 -0.37 25.38 -12.11
CA TYR A 126 0.70 25.60 -13.09
C TYR A 126 1.26 27.02 -13.04
N GLU A 127 0.38 28.01 -12.79
CA GLU A 127 0.78 29.40 -12.59
C GLU A 127 1.68 29.55 -11.36
N ARG A 128 1.38 28.81 -10.30
CA ARG A 128 2.21 28.78 -9.09
C ARG A 128 3.58 28.17 -9.37
N ALA A 129 3.62 27.03 -10.07
CA ALA A 129 4.88 26.38 -10.45
C ALA A 129 5.80 27.29 -11.27
N LYS A 130 5.25 28.16 -12.12
CA LYS A 130 6.03 29.11 -12.92
C LYS A 130 6.65 30.22 -12.08
N CYS A 131 5.97 30.64 -11.01
CA CYS A 131 6.39 31.75 -10.17
C CYS A 131 7.31 31.31 -9.01
N GLU A 132 7.49 30.00 -8.81
CA GLU A 132 8.29 29.43 -7.73
C GLU A 132 9.75 29.23 -8.16
N ASP A 133 10.56 30.30 -8.09
CA ASP A 133 12.01 30.19 -8.19
C ASP A 133 12.59 29.71 -6.85
N PRO A 134 13.25 28.53 -6.79
CA PRO A 134 13.85 28.00 -5.57
C PRO A 134 14.79 28.98 -4.87
N LYS A 135 15.51 29.84 -5.61
CA LYS A 135 16.42 30.83 -5.02
C LYS A 135 15.65 31.92 -4.28
N ILE A 136 14.56 32.40 -4.87
CA ILE A 136 13.71 33.44 -4.27
C ILE A 136 13.04 32.89 -3.01
N ILE A 137 12.49 31.68 -3.10
CA ILE A 137 11.83 31.01 -1.97
C ILE A 137 12.83 30.77 -0.83
N GLN A 138 14.01 30.24 -1.15
CA GLN A 138 15.05 29.99 -0.15
C GLN A 138 15.54 31.29 0.49
N GLY A 139 15.74 32.35 -0.30
CA GLY A 139 16.11 33.68 0.18
C GLY A 139 15.08 34.24 1.16
N TYR A 140 13.80 34.13 0.83
CA TYR A 140 12.70 34.54 1.72
C TYR A 140 12.73 33.76 3.05
N PHE A 141 12.79 32.43 3.01
CA PHE A 141 12.80 31.62 4.24
C PHE A 141 14.04 31.83 5.10
N ASN A 142 15.20 32.05 4.48
CA ASN A 142 16.43 32.41 5.20
C ASN A 142 16.24 33.75 5.92
N ARG A 143 15.68 34.75 5.24
CA ARG A 143 15.44 36.08 5.84
C ARG A 143 14.44 36.02 6.99
N VAL A 144 13.36 35.24 6.84
CA VAL A 144 12.38 35.03 7.92
C VAL A 144 13.04 34.39 9.14
N ARG A 145 13.90 33.38 8.94
CA ARG A 145 14.65 32.74 10.04
C ARG A 145 15.61 33.71 10.74
N GLU A 146 16.33 34.54 9.97
CA GLU A 146 17.20 35.57 10.53
C GLU A 146 16.43 36.52 11.44
N VAL A 147 15.27 37.01 11.00
CA VAL A 147 14.42 37.91 11.79
C VAL A 147 13.87 37.21 13.04
N ILE A 148 13.41 35.97 12.95
CA ILE A 148 12.94 35.21 14.12
C ILE A 148 14.06 35.11 15.17
N LEU A 149 15.30 34.83 14.74
CA LEU A 149 16.45 34.73 15.63
C LEU A 149 16.88 36.09 16.20
N GLU A 150 16.91 37.14 15.37
CA GLU A 150 17.30 38.50 15.76
C GLU A 150 16.38 39.08 16.83
N TYR A 151 15.07 38.86 16.69
CA TYR A 151 14.06 39.39 17.61
C TYR A 151 13.62 38.39 18.69
N GLY A 152 14.19 37.18 18.69
CA GLY A 152 13.87 36.14 19.67
C GLY A 152 12.40 35.72 19.67
N ILE A 153 11.75 35.73 18.51
CA ILE A 153 10.32 35.41 18.37
C ILE A 153 10.12 33.93 18.69
N LEU A 154 9.28 33.63 19.69
CA LEU A 154 8.96 32.25 20.05
C LEU A 154 8.04 31.64 19.01
N GLN A 155 8.16 30.32 18.82
CA GLN A 155 7.30 29.58 17.89
C GLN A 155 5.80 29.72 18.26
N GLU A 156 5.52 29.95 19.54
CA GLU A 156 4.20 30.18 20.13
C GLU A 156 3.53 31.47 19.63
N ASP A 157 4.35 32.46 19.26
CA ASP A 157 3.93 33.80 18.85
C ASP A 157 3.82 33.93 17.32
N ILE A 158 4.05 32.84 16.57
CA ILE A 158 3.93 32.80 15.12
C ILE A 158 2.53 32.31 14.74
N TYR A 159 1.69 33.25 14.32
CA TYR A 159 0.33 32.96 13.87
C TYR A 159 0.25 32.96 12.33
N ASN A 160 -0.45 31.97 11.77
CA ASN A 160 -0.82 32.00 10.35
C ASN A 160 -1.95 33.01 10.15
N PHE A 161 -1.79 33.90 9.18
CA PHE A 161 -2.83 34.84 8.79
C PHE A 161 -3.19 34.59 7.32
N ASP A 162 -4.19 33.74 7.10
CA ASP A 162 -4.78 33.49 5.79
C ASP A 162 -6.25 33.93 5.78
N GLU A 163 -6.66 34.65 4.73
CA GLU A 163 -8.06 34.98 4.52
C GLU A 163 -8.85 33.70 4.22
N THR A 164 -9.66 33.28 5.19
CA THR A 164 -10.70 32.27 4.95
C THR A 164 -11.92 32.97 4.35
N GLY A 165 -12.09 32.88 3.03
CA GLY A 165 -13.24 33.47 2.34
C GLY A 165 -14.54 32.81 2.78
N PHE A 166 -15.31 33.48 3.64
CA PHE A 166 -16.72 33.15 3.85
C PHE A 166 -17.51 33.63 2.63
N ALA A 167 -18.06 32.70 1.84
CA ALA A 167 -18.98 33.03 0.76
C ALA A 167 -20.34 33.46 1.34
N MET A 168 -20.47 34.72 1.76
CA MET A 168 -21.74 35.33 2.16
C MET A 168 -22.59 35.71 0.93
N GLU A 169 -23.08 34.75 0.14
CA GLU A 169 -24.03 35.08 -0.94
C GLU A 169 -25.00 33.98 -1.40
N LEU A 170 -25.28 32.96 -0.57
CA LEU A 170 -26.34 31.97 -0.85
C LEU A 170 -27.43 31.97 0.22
N CYS A 171 -28.03 33.14 0.48
CA CYS A 171 -29.34 33.19 1.12
C CYS A 171 -30.40 32.87 0.06
N ALA A 172 -30.68 31.58 -0.15
CA ALA A 172 -31.80 31.13 -0.96
C ALA A 172 -33.12 31.65 -0.34
N THR A 173 -33.81 32.53 -1.05
CA THR A 173 -35.19 32.91 -0.71
C THR A 173 -36.11 31.74 -1.05
N GLN A 174 -36.53 31.00 -0.04
CA GLN A 174 -37.58 30.00 -0.19
C GLN A 174 -38.94 30.73 -0.24
N ARG A 175 -39.59 30.73 -1.40
CA ARG A 175 -40.99 31.15 -1.52
C ARG A 175 -41.90 30.00 -1.08
N SER A 176 -42.82 30.32 -0.19
CA SER A 176 -43.99 29.53 0.21
C SER A 176 -44.92 29.26 -0.97
#